data_AF-A0A3N5ZSZ9-F1
#
_entry.id   AF-A0A3N5ZSZ9-F1
#
_cell.length_a   1.000
_cell.length_b   1.000
_cell.length_c   1.000
_cell.angle_alpha   90.00
_cell.angle_beta   90.00
_cell.angle_gamma   90.00
#
_symmetry.space_group_name_H-M   'P 1'
#
loop_
_entity.id
_entity.type
_entity.pdbx_description
1 polymer ?
#
loop_
_entity_poly.entity_id
_entity_poly.type
_entity_poly.pdbx_seq_one_letter_code
_entity_poly.pdbx_strand_id
1 'polypeptide(L)'
;MVRMPTLPKLSAVLGLGLVVAGCVLTVDPVIPESEATFDPRLVGTWEEQCGSDSAVITQAAKGGYAIRYTSDRKTTAFEARLGRLGDRLILDASATPDKGELPELYSGVLIAGHAIFSVDVTPDDIRTSPLDPDAMLTALRAGDLRLPYSEVGERLVLQADTTQLRAALAAYMARPGVFLESSTWRRTTPQLEEVEPPCFEAAAWREADQIFHRDLHWAGSDVASSVDLGRGRILWLFGDTWIDPTGKGTRAGATMISNSVAIQTGANPTQAR
;
A
#
# COMPACT_ATOMS: atom_id res chain seq x y z
N MET A 1 17.12 43.37 -42.56
CA MET A 1 16.70 41.96 -42.74
C MET A 1 17.49 41.11 -41.76
N VAL A 2 16.95 40.90 -40.57
CA VAL A 2 17.56 40.06 -39.52
C VAL A 2 16.49 39.05 -39.13
N ARG A 3 16.77 37.77 -39.39
CA ARG A 3 15.89 36.63 -39.11
C ARG A 3 16.05 36.27 -37.63
N MET A 4 15.03 36.52 -36.81
CA MET A 4 14.92 35.90 -35.49
C MET A 4 14.47 34.44 -35.66
N PRO A 5 15.10 33.46 -34.99
CA PRO A 5 14.54 32.12 -34.91
C PRO A 5 13.32 32.16 -33.98
N THR A 6 12.13 31.88 -34.53
CA THR A 6 10.92 31.65 -33.76
C THR A 6 11.10 30.40 -32.90
N LEU A 7 11.01 30.56 -31.58
CA LEU A 7 10.99 29.47 -30.61
C LEU A 7 10.00 28.37 -31.05
N PRO A 8 10.38 27.09 -31.04
CA PRO A 8 9.41 26.02 -31.19
C PRO A 8 8.48 26.09 -29.98
N LYS A 9 7.18 26.04 -30.28
CA LYS A 9 6.08 26.02 -29.32
C LYS A 9 6.41 25.01 -28.21
N LEU A 10 6.61 25.49 -26.98
CA LEU A 10 6.48 24.68 -25.78
C LEU A 10 5.02 24.26 -25.67
N SER A 11 4.68 23.19 -26.37
CA SER A 11 3.46 22.42 -26.15
C SER A 11 3.94 21.04 -25.72
N ALA A 12 4.42 20.97 -24.48
CA ALA A 12 4.90 19.73 -23.88
C ALA A 12 4.15 19.51 -22.56
N VAL A 13 3.16 18.64 -22.65
CA VAL A 13 2.76 17.70 -21.61
C VAL A 13 2.33 18.32 -20.27
N LEU A 14 1.12 18.88 -20.25
CA LEU A 14 0.29 18.88 -19.04
C LEU A 14 -0.84 17.87 -19.26
N GLY A 15 -0.50 16.61 -19.07
CA GLY A 15 -1.39 15.48 -19.35
C GLY A 15 -1.00 14.30 -18.48
N LEU A 16 -0.83 14.53 -17.18
CA LEU A 16 -0.80 13.41 -16.24
C LEU A 16 -2.26 13.02 -15.99
N GLY A 17 -2.70 12.06 -16.79
CA GLY A 17 -4.06 11.55 -16.82
C GLY A 17 -4.45 10.96 -15.47
N LEU A 18 -5.34 11.67 -14.79
CA LEU A 18 -6.39 11.05 -14.00
C LEU A 18 -7.62 11.05 -14.91
N VAL A 19 -7.86 9.95 -15.64
CA VAL A 19 -9.17 9.72 -16.25
C VAL A 19 -10.10 9.34 -15.10
N VAL A 20 -10.56 10.37 -14.42
CA VAL A 20 -11.69 10.33 -13.50
C VAL A 20 -12.59 11.46 -13.99
N ALA A 21 -13.34 11.16 -15.05
CA ALA A 21 -14.33 12.09 -15.57
C ALA A 21 -15.40 12.27 -14.49
N GLY A 22 -15.62 13.51 -14.04
CA GLY A 22 -16.76 13.86 -13.19
C GLY A 22 -16.61 13.76 -11.66
N CYS A 23 -15.42 13.60 -11.06
CA CYS A 23 -15.38 13.63 -9.58
C CYS A 23 -15.57 15.03 -8.99
N VAL A 24 -16.37 15.10 -7.92
CA VAL A 24 -16.38 16.24 -6.98
C VAL A 24 -15.09 16.19 -6.15
N LEU A 25 -14.36 17.29 -6.14
CA LEU A 25 -13.16 17.47 -5.32
C LEU A 25 -13.38 18.53 -4.25
N THR A 26 -12.66 18.39 -3.15
CA THR A 26 -12.58 19.36 -2.07
C THR A 26 -11.14 19.85 -1.92
N VAL A 27 -10.95 21.12 -1.55
CA VAL A 27 -9.60 21.69 -1.33
C VAL A 27 -9.02 21.36 0.03
N ASP A 28 -9.89 21.14 1.01
CA ASP A 28 -9.55 20.76 2.38
C ASP A 28 -10.13 19.38 2.69
N PRO A 29 -9.51 18.62 3.61
CA PRO A 29 -10.02 17.30 3.98
C PRO A 29 -11.41 17.43 4.61
N VAL A 30 -12.30 16.56 4.19
CA VAL A 30 -13.61 16.34 4.81
C VAL A 30 -13.46 15.46 6.05
N ILE A 31 -12.49 14.53 6.05
CA ILE A 31 -12.13 13.71 7.23
C ILE A 31 -10.77 14.18 7.77
N PRO A 32 -10.74 15.10 8.75
CA PRO A 32 -9.49 15.49 9.40
C PRO A 32 -8.93 14.35 10.26
N GLU A 33 -7.64 14.42 10.59
CA GLU A 33 -6.95 13.41 11.42
C GLU A 33 -7.65 13.16 12.77
N SER A 34 -8.21 14.21 13.39
CA SER A 34 -8.93 14.10 14.68
C SER A 34 -10.25 13.33 14.60
N GLU A 35 -10.81 13.17 13.41
CA GLU A 35 -12.07 12.48 13.13
C GLU A 35 -11.87 11.17 12.35
N ALA A 36 -10.60 10.82 12.08
CA ALA A 36 -10.25 9.62 11.37
C ALA A 36 -10.47 8.38 12.25
N THR A 37 -11.02 7.36 11.63
CA THR A 37 -11.26 6.04 12.19
C THR A 37 -10.51 5.02 11.37
N PHE A 38 -10.06 3.94 12.01
CA PHE A 38 -9.38 2.85 11.34
C PHE A 38 -10.26 1.59 11.37
N ASP A 39 -10.60 1.11 10.19
CA ASP A 39 -11.22 -0.19 9.95
C ASP A 39 -10.21 -1.13 9.26
N PRO A 40 -9.73 -2.19 9.95
CA PRO A 40 -8.76 -3.13 9.37
C PRO A 40 -9.32 -3.90 8.18
N ARG A 41 -10.66 -3.99 8.03
CA ARG A 41 -11.28 -4.68 6.91
C ARG A 41 -11.00 -4.03 5.57
N LEU A 42 -10.65 -2.74 5.52
CA LEU A 42 -10.22 -2.08 4.28
C LEU A 42 -8.83 -2.53 3.79
N VAL A 43 -7.96 -3.00 4.69
CA VAL A 43 -6.60 -3.41 4.33
C VAL A 43 -6.65 -4.68 3.49
N GLY A 44 -5.91 -4.69 2.38
CA GLY A 44 -5.80 -5.83 1.48
C GLY A 44 -5.73 -5.48 0.00
N THR A 45 -5.86 -6.51 -0.83
CA THR A 45 -5.88 -6.39 -2.29
C THR A 45 -7.31 -6.57 -2.81
N TRP A 46 -7.72 -5.66 -3.67
CA TRP A 46 -9.07 -5.51 -4.18
C TRP A 46 -9.06 -5.43 -5.70
N GLU A 47 -9.99 -6.10 -6.36
CA GLU A 47 -10.26 -5.96 -7.79
C GLU A 47 -11.69 -5.50 -8.00
N GLU A 48 -11.90 -4.60 -8.96
CA GLU A 48 -13.24 -4.17 -9.34
C GLU A 48 -14.00 -5.32 -9.99
N GLN A 49 -15.19 -5.63 -9.48
CA GLN A 49 -16.00 -6.76 -9.95
C GLN A 49 -16.49 -6.59 -11.39
N CYS A 50 -16.75 -5.34 -11.82
CA CYS A 50 -17.26 -5.00 -13.13
C CYS A 50 -16.30 -4.06 -13.89
N GLY A 51 -15.00 -4.30 -13.76
CA GLY A 51 -13.97 -3.51 -14.42
C GLY A 51 -12.65 -4.27 -14.51
N SER A 52 -11.58 -3.54 -14.83
CA SER A 52 -10.20 -4.06 -14.86
C SER A 52 -9.31 -3.42 -13.80
N ASP A 53 -9.89 -2.57 -12.96
CA ASP A 53 -9.16 -1.80 -11.97
C ASP A 53 -8.85 -2.64 -10.74
N SER A 54 -7.77 -2.31 -10.06
CA SER A 54 -7.36 -2.96 -8.82
C SER A 54 -6.79 -1.95 -7.83
N ALA A 55 -6.88 -2.26 -6.54
CA ALA A 55 -6.32 -1.44 -5.48
C ALA A 55 -5.64 -2.30 -4.42
N VAL A 56 -4.47 -1.85 -3.95
CA VAL A 56 -3.82 -2.38 -2.75
C VAL A 56 -3.90 -1.32 -1.67
N ILE A 57 -4.55 -1.65 -0.57
CA ILE A 57 -4.76 -0.76 0.58
C ILE A 57 -3.92 -1.27 1.74
N THR A 58 -3.03 -0.42 2.27
CA THR A 58 -2.23 -0.70 3.46
C THR A 58 -2.48 0.34 4.55
N GLN A 59 -2.17 -0.02 5.79
CA GLN A 59 -2.20 0.93 6.90
C GLN A 59 -1.08 1.97 6.74
N ALA A 60 -1.41 3.24 6.93
CA ALA A 60 -0.47 4.35 7.00
C ALA A 60 -0.39 4.92 8.43
N ALA A 61 0.52 5.87 8.65
CA ALA A 61 0.65 6.54 9.94
C ALA A 61 -0.64 7.25 10.35
N LYS A 62 -0.81 7.49 11.66
CA LYS A 62 -1.92 8.29 12.23
C LYS A 62 -3.31 7.78 11.84
N GLY A 63 -3.46 6.46 11.69
CA GLY A 63 -4.74 5.82 11.38
C GLY A 63 -5.24 6.05 9.95
N GLY A 64 -4.37 6.53 9.04
CA GLY A 64 -4.68 6.66 7.62
C GLY A 64 -4.45 5.37 6.83
N TYR A 65 -4.69 5.46 5.53
CA TYR A 65 -4.47 4.41 4.55
C TYR A 65 -3.54 4.91 3.45
N ALA A 66 -2.67 4.02 2.96
CA ALA A 66 -1.97 4.20 1.71
C ALA A 66 -2.63 3.30 0.67
N ILE A 67 -3.00 3.86 -0.47
CA ILE A 67 -3.72 3.16 -1.54
C ILE A 67 -2.86 3.23 -2.79
N ARG A 68 -2.52 2.07 -3.34
CA ARG A 68 -2.01 1.96 -4.72
C ARG A 68 -3.14 1.50 -5.60
N TYR A 69 -3.68 2.42 -6.39
CA TYR A 69 -4.75 2.14 -7.34
C TYR A 69 -4.17 1.98 -8.73
N THR A 70 -4.57 0.91 -9.43
CA THR A 70 -4.09 0.58 -10.77
C THR A 70 -5.26 0.50 -11.74
N SER A 71 -5.19 1.33 -12.79
CA SER A 71 -6.13 1.34 -13.92
C SER A 71 -5.34 1.44 -15.23
N ASP A 72 -5.75 0.72 -16.27
CA ASP A 72 -5.05 0.69 -17.57
C ASP A 72 -3.53 0.45 -17.48
N ARG A 73 -3.10 -0.40 -16.53
CA ARG A 73 -1.69 -0.70 -16.22
C ARG A 73 -0.87 0.48 -15.69
N LYS A 74 -1.53 1.58 -15.32
CA LYS A 74 -0.91 2.71 -14.61
C LYS A 74 -1.31 2.65 -13.15
N THR A 75 -0.32 2.77 -12.28
CA THR A 75 -0.53 2.78 -10.83
C THR A 75 -0.32 4.19 -10.30
N THR A 76 -1.28 4.66 -9.51
CA THR A 76 -1.24 5.95 -8.83
C THR A 76 -1.35 5.72 -7.33
N ALA A 77 -0.54 6.44 -6.55
CA ALA A 77 -0.58 6.39 -5.10
C ALA A 77 -1.51 7.48 -4.53
N PHE A 78 -2.24 7.11 -3.48
CA PHE A 78 -3.09 7.99 -2.70
C PHE A 78 -2.86 7.77 -1.21
N GLU A 79 -3.02 8.82 -0.44
CA GLU A 79 -3.29 8.73 0.99
C GLU A 79 -4.78 8.91 1.22
N ALA A 80 -5.34 8.19 2.18
CA ALA A 80 -6.74 8.31 2.51
C ALA A 80 -7.00 8.26 4.02
N ARG A 81 -8.12 8.85 4.43
CA ARG A 81 -8.68 8.76 5.78
C ARG A 81 -10.12 8.31 5.70
N LEU A 82 -10.51 7.47 6.66
CA LEU A 82 -11.87 6.97 6.79
C LEU A 82 -12.52 7.64 7.99
N GLY A 83 -13.75 8.14 7.86
CA GLY A 83 -14.45 8.74 8.99
C GLY A 83 -15.95 8.85 8.75
N ARG A 84 -16.70 9.12 9.82
CA ARG A 84 -18.14 9.33 9.71
C ARG A 84 -18.47 10.76 9.30
N LEU A 85 -19.46 10.89 8.43
CA LEU A 85 -20.11 12.14 8.10
C LEU A 85 -21.63 11.93 8.07
N GLY A 86 -22.30 12.39 9.11
CA GLY A 86 -23.68 11.96 9.39
C GLY A 86 -23.73 10.44 9.59
N ASP A 87 -24.68 9.78 8.93
CA ASP A 87 -24.88 8.33 9.03
C ASP A 87 -23.96 7.52 8.10
N ARG A 88 -23.19 8.20 7.23
CA ARG A 88 -22.36 7.54 6.22
C ARG A 88 -20.92 7.44 6.68
N LEU A 89 -20.28 6.36 6.25
CA LEU A 89 -18.84 6.18 6.33
C LEU A 89 -18.23 6.73 5.03
N ILE A 90 -17.30 7.67 5.16
CA ILE A 90 -16.69 8.38 4.04
C ILE A 90 -15.20 8.06 3.99
N LEU A 91 -14.72 7.69 2.80
CA LEU A 91 -13.31 7.64 2.47
C LEU A 91 -12.92 8.94 1.77
N ASP A 92 -12.02 9.68 2.38
CA ASP A 92 -11.42 10.91 1.87
C ASP A 92 -10.00 10.60 1.39
N ALA A 93 -9.77 10.69 0.08
CA ALA A 93 -8.53 10.30 -0.56
C ALA A 93 -7.90 11.47 -1.33
N SER A 94 -6.58 11.64 -1.18
CA SER A 94 -5.79 12.64 -1.89
C SER A 94 -4.61 11.96 -2.59
N ALA A 95 -4.33 12.37 -3.83
CA ALA A 95 -3.23 11.82 -4.59
C ALA A 95 -1.87 12.18 -3.97
N THR A 96 -0.98 11.19 -3.91
CA THR A 96 0.42 11.35 -3.48
C THR A 96 1.32 10.94 -4.64
N PRO A 97 1.69 11.88 -5.53
CA PRO A 97 2.51 11.56 -6.68
C PRO A 97 3.86 10.96 -6.25
N ASP A 98 4.33 9.97 -7.00
CA ASP A 98 5.58 9.29 -6.67
C ASP A 98 6.78 10.25 -6.81
N LYS A 99 7.80 10.05 -5.97
CA LYS A 99 9.05 10.82 -6.06
C LYS A 99 9.68 10.61 -7.44
N GLY A 100 9.68 11.67 -8.25
CA GLY A 100 10.22 11.67 -9.62
C GLY A 100 9.18 11.87 -10.73
N GLU A 101 7.88 11.74 -10.44
CA GLU A 101 6.81 12.09 -11.40
C GLU A 101 6.65 13.60 -11.57
N LEU A 102 7.05 14.36 -10.55
CA LEU A 102 7.01 15.81 -10.56
C LEU A 102 8.42 16.38 -10.34
N PRO A 103 8.86 17.33 -11.17
CA PRO A 103 10.07 18.10 -10.86
C PRO A 103 9.92 18.77 -9.48
N GLU A 104 11.02 18.77 -8.71
CA GLU A 104 11.03 19.19 -7.30
C GLU A 104 10.42 20.59 -7.08
N LEU A 105 10.60 21.50 -8.04
CA LEU A 105 10.02 22.85 -8.00
C LEU A 105 8.48 22.88 -7.99
N TYR A 106 7.81 21.86 -8.54
CA TYR A 106 6.35 21.81 -8.57
C TYR A 106 5.75 21.22 -7.28
N SER A 107 6.53 20.48 -6.49
CA SER A 107 6.02 19.82 -5.28
C SER A 107 5.48 20.81 -4.24
N GLY A 108 6.11 21.98 -4.11
CA GLY A 108 5.72 23.01 -3.14
C GLY A 108 4.53 23.90 -3.55
N VAL A 109 3.99 23.72 -4.76
CA VAL A 109 2.87 24.53 -5.27
C VAL A 109 1.61 23.71 -5.55
N LEU A 110 1.63 22.41 -5.26
CA LEU A 110 0.47 21.55 -5.40
C LEU A 110 -0.43 21.66 -4.17
N ILE A 111 -1.72 21.90 -4.44
CA ILE A 111 -2.77 21.79 -3.45
C ILE A 111 -3.37 20.40 -3.61
N ALA A 112 -3.42 19.63 -2.51
CA ALA A 112 -4.01 18.31 -2.51
C ALA A 112 -5.52 18.43 -2.78
N GLY A 113 -5.97 17.93 -3.93
CA GLY A 113 -7.39 17.74 -4.17
C GLY A 113 -7.87 16.47 -3.47
N HIS A 114 -8.93 16.58 -2.69
CA HIS A 114 -9.52 15.49 -1.92
C HIS A 114 -10.76 14.96 -2.64
N ALA A 115 -10.71 13.70 -3.06
CA ALA A 115 -11.84 12.95 -3.60
C ALA A 115 -12.53 12.18 -2.47
N ILE A 116 -13.85 12.26 -2.40
CA ILE A 116 -14.64 11.65 -1.32
C ILE A 116 -15.63 10.63 -1.84
N PHE A 117 -15.70 9.50 -1.14
CA PHE A 117 -16.55 8.37 -1.49
C PHE A 117 -17.34 7.92 -0.26
N SER A 118 -18.63 7.66 -0.42
CA SER A 118 -19.34 6.82 0.56
C SER A 118 -18.84 5.40 0.42
N VAL A 119 -18.57 4.74 1.54
CA VAL A 119 -18.03 3.38 1.54
C VAL A 119 -18.84 2.46 2.45
N ASP A 120 -19.18 1.28 1.92
CA ASP A 120 -19.70 0.16 2.69
C ASP A 120 -18.67 -0.95 2.68
N VAL A 121 -18.27 -1.41 3.87
CA VAL A 121 -17.17 -2.37 4.04
C VAL A 121 -17.69 -3.65 4.65
N THR A 122 -17.48 -4.75 3.93
CA THR A 122 -17.66 -6.12 4.41
C THR A 122 -16.31 -6.85 4.42
N PRO A 123 -16.21 -8.07 4.98
CA PRO A 123 -14.96 -8.83 4.93
C PRO A 123 -14.44 -9.06 3.50
N ASP A 124 -15.33 -9.33 2.55
CA ASP A 124 -14.96 -9.78 1.20
C ASP A 124 -15.20 -8.75 0.10
N ASP A 125 -16.09 -7.78 0.33
CA ASP A 125 -16.45 -6.74 -0.63
C ASP A 125 -16.37 -5.33 -0.01
N ILE A 126 -15.87 -4.36 -0.79
CA ILE A 126 -16.05 -2.93 -0.57
C ILE A 126 -16.99 -2.40 -1.64
N ARG A 127 -17.96 -1.57 -1.25
CA ARG A 127 -18.74 -0.77 -2.20
C ARG A 127 -18.36 0.69 -2.04
N THR A 128 -18.01 1.33 -3.15
CA THR A 128 -17.65 2.75 -3.19
C THR A 128 -18.63 3.52 -4.04
N SER A 129 -19.20 4.59 -3.51
CA SER A 129 -20.14 5.47 -4.21
C SER A 129 -19.60 6.90 -4.20
N PRO A 130 -19.14 7.43 -5.35
CA PRO A 130 -18.75 8.83 -5.45
C PRO A 130 -19.99 9.74 -5.44
N LEU A 131 -19.79 10.99 -5.06
CA LEU A 131 -20.81 12.02 -5.22
C LEU A 131 -21.14 12.24 -6.70
N ASP A 132 -22.42 12.47 -6.99
CA ASP A 132 -22.87 12.85 -8.32
C ASP A 132 -22.54 14.33 -8.59
N PRO A 133 -21.63 14.63 -9.54
CA PRO A 133 -21.22 16.00 -9.85
C PRO A 133 -22.36 16.85 -10.41
N ASP A 134 -23.24 16.26 -11.23
CA ASP A 134 -24.32 16.98 -11.92
C ASP A 134 -25.44 17.32 -10.95
N ALA A 135 -25.80 16.35 -10.09
CA ALA A 135 -26.76 16.58 -9.01
C ALA A 135 -26.24 17.63 -8.01
N MET A 136 -24.95 17.59 -7.69
CA MET A 136 -24.34 18.57 -6.78
C MET A 136 -24.28 19.96 -7.40
N LEU A 137 -23.84 20.08 -8.66
CA LEU A 137 -23.79 21.34 -9.38
C LEU A 137 -25.18 21.97 -9.50
N THR A 138 -26.21 21.14 -9.75
CA THR A 138 -27.60 21.59 -9.75
C THR A 138 -28.01 22.16 -8.39
N ALA A 139 -27.70 21.48 -7.29
CA ALA A 139 -28.01 21.94 -5.94
C ALA A 139 -27.26 23.24 -5.56
N LEU A 140 -26.00 23.38 -5.99
CA LEU A 140 -25.20 24.60 -5.81
C LEU A 140 -25.82 25.79 -6.57
N ARG A 141 -26.17 25.60 -7.84
CA ARG A 141 -26.79 26.64 -8.69
C ARG A 141 -28.18 27.04 -8.21
N ALA A 142 -28.96 26.10 -7.67
CA ALA A 142 -30.26 26.38 -7.07
C ALA A 142 -30.17 27.08 -5.70
N GLY A 143 -28.99 27.10 -5.06
CA GLY A 143 -28.79 27.64 -3.72
C GLY A 143 -29.22 26.71 -2.57
N ASP A 144 -29.54 25.45 -2.90
CA ASP A 144 -29.92 24.38 -1.96
C ASP A 144 -28.72 23.78 -1.23
N LEU A 145 -27.52 23.94 -1.82
CA LEU A 145 -26.23 23.71 -1.20
C LEU A 145 -25.43 25.02 -1.31
N ARG A 146 -24.94 25.54 -0.19
CA ARG A 146 -24.20 26.80 -0.16
C ARG A 146 -22.75 26.54 0.23
N LEU A 147 -21.92 26.31 -0.78
CA LEU A 147 -20.47 26.23 -0.66
C LEU A 147 -19.86 27.03 -1.81
N PRO A 148 -18.73 27.74 -1.60
CA PRO A 148 -17.94 28.26 -2.69
C PRO A 148 -17.47 27.10 -3.57
N TYR A 149 -17.54 27.27 -4.89
CA TYR A 149 -17.13 26.23 -5.84
C TYR A 149 -16.58 26.84 -7.12
N SER A 150 -15.86 26.03 -7.88
CA SER A 150 -15.44 26.33 -9.24
C SER A 150 -15.55 25.10 -10.14
N GLU A 151 -15.77 25.33 -11.43
CA GLU A 151 -15.73 24.31 -12.47
C GLU A 151 -14.34 24.39 -13.14
N VAL A 152 -13.50 23.37 -12.96
CA VAL A 152 -12.12 23.32 -13.50
C VAL A 152 -12.02 22.15 -14.46
N GLY A 153 -12.08 22.44 -15.76
CA GLY A 153 -12.26 21.40 -16.77
C GLY A 153 -13.60 20.68 -16.56
N GLU A 154 -13.57 19.36 -16.44
CA GLU A 154 -14.75 18.52 -16.17
C GLU A 154 -14.97 18.25 -14.66
N ARG A 155 -14.26 18.96 -13.78
CA ARG A 155 -14.28 18.72 -12.33
C ARG A 155 -15.01 19.85 -11.60
N LEU A 156 -15.82 19.45 -10.63
CA LEU A 156 -16.41 20.37 -9.66
C LEU A 156 -15.51 20.43 -8.42
N VAL A 157 -15.01 21.62 -8.06
CA VAL A 157 -14.11 21.81 -6.92
C VAL A 157 -14.78 22.68 -5.87
N LEU A 158 -15.03 22.13 -4.68
CA LEU A 158 -15.57 22.83 -3.52
C LEU A 158 -14.43 23.51 -2.74
N GLN A 159 -14.62 24.79 -2.41
CA GLN A 159 -13.60 25.71 -1.91
C GLN A 159 -13.99 26.27 -0.54
N ALA A 160 -14.07 25.41 0.47
CA ALA A 160 -14.42 25.77 1.84
C ALA A 160 -13.49 25.04 2.83
N ASP A 161 -13.43 25.54 4.07
CA ASP A 161 -12.66 24.86 5.12
C ASP A 161 -13.32 23.54 5.55
N THR A 162 -12.54 22.67 6.21
CA THR A 162 -13.02 21.37 6.72
C THR A 162 -14.33 21.47 7.52
N THR A 163 -14.52 22.51 8.34
CA THR A 163 -15.72 22.64 9.18
C THR A 163 -16.95 22.92 8.34
N GLN A 164 -16.83 23.87 7.41
CA GLN A 164 -17.88 24.24 6.46
C GLN A 164 -18.22 23.07 5.52
N LEU A 165 -17.20 22.39 4.99
CA LEU A 165 -17.37 21.21 4.14
C LEU A 165 -18.14 20.12 4.87
N ARG A 166 -17.71 19.74 6.08
CA ARG A 166 -18.37 18.69 6.87
C ARG A 166 -19.84 19.03 7.15
N ALA A 167 -20.12 20.24 7.62
CA ALA A 167 -21.49 20.64 7.94
C ALA A 167 -22.41 20.61 6.71
N ALA A 168 -21.97 21.17 5.59
CA ALA A 168 -22.77 21.25 4.37
C ALA A 168 -22.94 19.86 3.70
N LEU A 169 -21.87 19.08 3.62
CA LEU A 169 -21.89 17.76 2.99
C LEU A 169 -22.68 16.74 3.82
N ALA A 170 -22.62 16.79 5.16
CA ALA A 170 -23.45 15.91 6.00
C ALA A 170 -24.94 16.09 5.71
N ALA A 171 -25.40 17.35 5.60
CA ALA A 171 -26.79 17.67 5.29
C ALA A 171 -27.16 17.31 3.84
N TYR A 172 -26.24 17.50 2.89
CA TYR A 172 -26.47 17.17 1.48
C TYR A 172 -26.56 15.65 1.26
N MET A 173 -25.64 14.88 1.85
CA MET A 173 -25.55 13.42 1.69
C MET A 173 -26.70 12.63 2.34
N ALA A 174 -27.50 13.28 3.18
CA ALA A 174 -28.72 12.73 3.74
C ALA A 174 -29.88 12.69 2.71
N ARG A 175 -29.75 13.41 1.58
CA ARG A 175 -30.76 13.44 0.52
C ARG A 175 -30.64 12.19 -0.37
N PRO A 176 -31.76 11.68 -0.93
CA PRO A 176 -31.71 10.61 -1.93
C PRO A 176 -31.09 11.11 -3.24
N GLY A 177 -30.43 10.21 -3.99
CA GLY A 177 -29.96 10.48 -5.35
C GLY A 177 -28.75 11.42 -5.46
N VAL A 178 -27.94 11.53 -4.42
CA VAL A 178 -26.74 12.40 -4.39
C VAL A 178 -25.42 11.67 -4.70
N PHE A 179 -25.50 10.36 -4.91
CA PHE A 179 -24.37 9.50 -5.25
C PHE A 179 -24.62 8.84 -6.59
N LEU A 180 -23.54 8.62 -7.34
CA LEU A 180 -23.57 7.74 -8.51
C LEU A 180 -23.71 6.27 -8.09
N GLU A 181 -23.93 5.42 -9.09
CA GLU A 181 -23.94 3.97 -8.89
C GLU A 181 -22.65 3.48 -8.21
N SER A 182 -22.78 2.51 -7.32
CA SER A 182 -21.64 1.98 -6.57
C SER A 182 -20.76 1.08 -7.44
N SER A 183 -19.45 1.32 -7.46
CA SER A 183 -18.49 0.29 -7.84
C SER A 183 -18.35 -0.73 -6.70
N THR A 184 -18.29 -2.01 -7.06
CA THR A 184 -18.07 -3.11 -6.11
C THR A 184 -16.69 -3.68 -6.32
N TRP A 185 -15.93 -3.79 -5.24
CA TRP A 185 -14.56 -4.28 -5.20
C TRP A 185 -14.53 -5.57 -4.42
N ARG A 186 -14.02 -6.64 -5.02
CA ARG A 186 -13.88 -7.94 -4.39
C ARG A 186 -12.44 -8.17 -3.96
N ARG A 187 -12.27 -8.70 -2.76
CA ARG A 187 -10.96 -9.12 -2.27
C ARG A 187 -10.44 -10.31 -3.07
N THR A 188 -9.18 -10.27 -3.52
CA THR A 188 -8.68 -11.28 -4.49
C THR A 188 -7.73 -12.34 -3.94
N THR A 189 -7.33 -12.29 -2.67
CA THR A 189 -6.68 -13.42 -2.00
C THR A 189 -6.86 -13.26 -0.48
N PRO A 190 -6.96 -14.37 0.29
CA PRO A 190 -7.63 -14.38 1.58
C PRO A 190 -6.86 -13.48 2.55
N GLN A 191 -7.59 -12.87 3.49
CA GLN A 191 -6.94 -12.53 4.76
C GLN A 191 -6.16 -13.79 5.16
N LEU A 192 -4.83 -13.69 5.25
CA LEU A 192 -4.21 -14.33 6.38
C LEU A 192 -4.98 -13.70 7.54
N GLU A 193 -5.93 -14.44 8.11
CA GLU A 193 -6.43 -14.11 9.44
C GLU A 193 -5.19 -13.69 10.23
N GLU A 194 -5.28 -12.61 10.99
CA GLU A 194 -4.40 -12.52 12.15
C GLU A 194 -4.75 -13.74 13.01
N VAL A 195 -4.13 -14.86 12.67
CA VAL A 195 -3.90 -15.94 13.59
C VAL A 195 -2.98 -15.27 14.58
N GLU A 196 -3.57 -14.84 15.69
CA GLU A 196 -2.84 -14.55 16.92
C GLU A 196 -1.81 -15.68 17.01
N PRO A 197 -0.50 -15.40 16.81
CA PRO A 197 0.47 -16.45 16.57
C PRO A 197 0.28 -17.45 17.69
N PRO A 198 -0.04 -18.73 17.38
CA PRO A 198 -0.38 -19.69 18.42
C PRO A 198 0.73 -19.59 19.44
N CYS A 199 0.41 -19.49 20.74
CA CYS A 199 1.43 -19.40 21.77
C CYS A 199 2.43 -20.54 21.55
N PHE A 200 3.57 -20.21 20.93
CA PHE A 200 4.59 -21.18 20.58
C PHE A 200 5.76 -20.91 21.50
N GLU A 201 6.18 -21.95 22.19
CA GLU A 201 7.41 -21.91 22.97
C GLU A 201 8.56 -22.28 22.02
N ALA A 202 9.48 -21.34 21.82
CA ALA A 202 10.74 -21.63 21.16
C ALA A 202 11.75 -22.10 22.21
N ALA A 203 12.43 -23.22 21.93
CA ALA A 203 13.53 -23.71 22.73
C ALA A 203 14.75 -23.97 21.85
N ALA A 204 15.95 -23.83 22.41
CA ALA A 204 17.17 -24.19 21.71
C ALA A 204 17.17 -25.68 21.36
N TRP A 205 17.43 -26.00 20.08
CA TRP A 205 17.53 -27.39 19.62
C TRP A 205 18.96 -27.91 19.79
N ARG A 206 19.31 -28.25 21.04
CA ARG A 206 20.68 -28.61 21.43
C ARG A 206 21.24 -29.80 20.67
N GLU A 207 20.39 -30.77 20.33
CA GLU A 207 20.79 -31.95 19.57
C GLU A 207 21.22 -31.58 18.14
N ALA A 208 20.53 -30.63 17.50
CA ALA A 208 20.91 -30.15 16.16
C ALA A 208 22.15 -29.25 16.22
N ASP A 209 22.25 -28.39 17.24
CA ASP A 209 23.42 -27.52 17.46
C ASP A 209 24.72 -28.32 17.56
N GLN A 210 24.69 -29.49 18.19
CA GLN A 210 25.86 -30.37 18.30
C GLN A 210 26.41 -30.82 16.95
N ILE A 211 25.59 -30.99 15.91
CA ILE A 211 26.05 -31.44 14.58
C ILE A 211 27.03 -30.44 13.98
N PHE A 212 26.78 -29.15 14.17
CA PHE A 212 27.61 -28.04 13.67
C PHE A 212 28.92 -27.85 14.45
N HIS A 213 29.16 -28.65 15.51
CA HIS A 213 30.37 -28.58 16.32
C HIS A 213 31.21 -29.86 16.28
N ARG A 214 30.86 -30.83 15.40
CA ARG A 214 31.54 -32.14 15.36
C ARG A 214 32.84 -32.13 14.59
N ASP A 215 32.93 -31.36 13.51
CA ASP A 215 34.18 -31.23 12.76
C ASP A 215 35.00 -30.09 13.33
N LEU A 216 36.11 -30.42 14.00
CA LEU A 216 36.99 -29.43 14.61
C LEU A 216 37.74 -28.56 13.60
N HIS A 217 37.72 -28.91 12.30
CA HIS A 217 38.24 -28.05 11.23
C HIS A 217 37.20 -27.06 10.75
N TRP A 218 35.91 -27.30 10.97
CA TRP A 218 34.84 -26.37 10.58
C TRP A 218 34.44 -25.54 11.81
N ALA A 219 34.75 -24.24 11.79
CA ALA A 219 34.60 -23.34 12.95
C ALA A 219 33.39 -22.38 12.84
N GLY A 220 32.46 -22.69 11.94
CA GLY A 220 31.25 -21.93 11.68
C GLY A 220 31.17 -21.32 10.28
N SER A 221 29.96 -20.98 9.87
CA SER A 221 29.67 -20.28 8.62
C SER A 221 28.45 -19.37 8.75
N ASP A 222 28.27 -18.44 7.83
CA ASP A 222 26.98 -17.80 7.58
C ASP A 222 26.13 -18.64 6.60
N VAL A 223 24.81 -18.42 6.66
CA VAL A 223 23.83 -19.24 5.95
C VAL A 223 23.87 -20.71 6.41
N ALA A 224 22.76 -21.42 6.28
CA ALA A 224 22.71 -22.87 6.47
C ALA A 224 21.48 -23.40 5.73
N SER A 225 21.64 -23.64 4.42
CA SER A 225 20.55 -24.14 3.58
C SER A 225 20.71 -25.63 3.36
N SER A 226 19.63 -26.39 3.52
CA SER A 226 19.65 -27.84 3.37
C SER A 226 18.78 -28.31 2.20
N VAL A 227 19.25 -29.31 1.45
CA VAL A 227 18.50 -30.02 0.42
C VAL A 227 18.46 -31.51 0.77
N ASP A 228 17.26 -32.09 0.89
CA ASP A 228 17.12 -33.53 1.04
C ASP A 228 17.52 -34.23 -0.28
N LEU A 229 18.57 -35.05 -0.22
CA LEU A 229 19.05 -35.85 -1.35
C LEU A 229 18.39 -37.24 -1.42
N GLY A 230 17.48 -37.52 -0.49
CA GLY A 230 16.86 -38.82 -0.30
C GLY A 230 17.79 -39.86 0.32
N ARG A 231 17.20 -40.99 0.73
CA ARG A 231 17.89 -42.12 1.40
C ARG A 231 18.62 -41.70 2.67
N GLY A 232 18.04 -40.75 3.40
CA GLY A 232 18.61 -40.23 4.64
C GLY A 232 19.90 -39.44 4.44
N ARG A 233 20.07 -38.74 3.31
CA ARG A 233 21.21 -37.85 3.10
C ARG A 233 20.72 -36.43 2.87
N ILE A 234 21.39 -35.46 3.48
CA ILE A 234 21.05 -34.04 3.40
C ILE A 234 22.30 -33.30 2.93
N LEU A 235 22.19 -32.55 1.84
CA LEU A 235 23.23 -31.60 1.41
C LEU A 235 23.05 -30.30 2.19
N TRP A 236 24.11 -29.85 2.83
CA TRP A 236 24.21 -28.53 3.41
C TRP A 236 25.04 -27.62 2.51
N LEU A 237 24.52 -26.43 2.27
CA LEU A 237 25.16 -25.35 1.55
C LEU A 237 25.41 -24.19 2.53
N PHE A 238 26.68 -23.79 2.63
CA PHE A 238 27.15 -22.76 3.54
C PHE A 238 27.81 -21.64 2.74
N GLY A 239 27.67 -20.41 3.23
CA GLY A 239 28.35 -19.24 2.66
C GLY A 239 29.78 -19.11 3.20
N ASP A 240 30.13 -17.91 3.63
CA ASP A 240 31.43 -17.58 4.18
C ASP A 240 31.70 -18.48 5.39
N THR A 241 32.71 -19.35 5.27
CA THR A 241 33.01 -20.44 6.20
C THR A 241 34.39 -20.27 6.80
N TRP A 242 34.52 -20.45 8.11
CA TRP A 242 35.79 -20.52 8.82
C TRP A 242 36.32 -21.95 8.86
N ILE A 243 37.52 -22.16 8.32
CA ILE A 243 38.23 -23.44 8.37
C ILE A 243 39.47 -23.32 9.25
N ASP A 244 39.49 -24.05 10.37
CA ASP A 244 40.65 -24.19 11.26
C ASP A 244 41.59 -25.28 10.71
N PRO A 245 42.74 -24.93 10.11
CA PRO A 245 43.67 -25.91 9.55
C PRO A 245 44.35 -26.76 10.64
N THR A 246 44.25 -26.36 11.91
CA THR A 246 44.85 -27.07 13.05
C THR A 246 43.90 -28.05 13.71
N GLY A 247 42.61 -28.02 13.37
CA GLY A 247 41.60 -28.92 13.93
C GLY A 247 41.39 -28.76 15.44
N LYS A 248 41.59 -27.55 15.98
CA LYS A 248 41.39 -27.22 17.39
C LYS A 248 39.99 -26.69 17.68
N GLY A 249 39.15 -26.50 16.65
CA GLY A 249 37.82 -25.94 16.78
C GLY A 249 37.81 -24.46 17.15
N THR A 250 38.87 -23.72 16.82
CA THR A 250 38.98 -22.29 17.14
C THR A 250 38.97 -21.42 15.89
N ARG A 251 38.36 -20.24 16.00
CA ARG A 251 38.45 -19.22 14.94
C ARG A 251 39.81 -18.53 14.91
N ALA A 252 40.59 -18.59 15.99
CA ALA A 252 41.91 -17.97 16.04
C ALA A 252 42.88 -18.73 15.14
N GLY A 253 43.27 -18.13 14.01
CA GLY A 253 44.13 -18.75 13.00
C GLY A 253 43.39 -19.55 11.93
N ALA A 254 42.04 -19.53 11.93
CA ALA A 254 41.24 -20.11 10.87
C ALA A 254 41.29 -19.25 9.59
N THR A 255 41.12 -19.90 8.43
CA THR A 255 41.01 -19.23 7.13
C THR A 255 39.53 -19.11 6.74
N MET A 256 39.13 -17.96 6.22
CA MET A 256 37.79 -17.80 5.64
C MET A 256 37.78 -18.21 4.16
N ILE A 257 36.83 -19.06 3.78
CA ILE A 257 36.53 -19.41 2.39
C ILE A 257 35.10 -18.98 2.06
N SER A 258 34.82 -18.62 0.80
CA SER A 258 33.54 -18.00 0.44
C SER A 258 32.33 -18.93 0.48
N ASN A 259 32.55 -20.23 0.29
CA ASN A 259 31.48 -21.23 0.30
C ASN A 259 32.03 -22.57 0.76
N SER A 260 31.21 -23.36 1.44
CA SER A 260 31.50 -24.75 1.75
C SER A 260 30.25 -25.61 1.66
N VAL A 261 30.43 -26.93 1.60
CA VAL A 261 29.33 -27.90 1.56
C VAL A 261 29.61 -29.05 2.49
N ALA A 262 28.55 -29.64 3.06
CA ALA A 262 28.63 -30.87 3.82
C ALA A 262 27.52 -31.84 3.41
N ILE A 263 27.77 -33.14 3.58
CA ILE A 263 26.74 -34.17 3.43
C ILE A 263 26.48 -34.76 4.80
N GLN A 264 25.28 -34.52 5.32
CA GLN A 264 24.80 -35.18 6.54
C GLN A 264 24.13 -36.52 6.18
N THR A 265 24.41 -37.55 6.97
CA THR A 265 23.75 -38.86 6.92
C THR A 265 22.86 -39.05 8.14
N GLY A 266 21.57 -39.32 7.91
CA GLY A 266 20.53 -39.45 8.93
C GLY A 266 19.86 -38.12 9.27
N ALA A 267 18.53 -38.10 9.39
CA ALA A 267 17.76 -36.90 9.73
C ALA A 267 17.58 -36.68 11.24
N ASN A 268 17.78 -37.72 12.06
CA ASN A 268 17.71 -37.60 13.51
C ASN A 268 18.99 -36.93 14.03
N PRO A 269 18.93 -35.71 14.61
CA PRO A 269 20.12 -34.97 14.99
C PRO A 269 20.98 -35.65 16.07
N THR A 270 20.38 -36.53 16.89
CA THR A 270 21.13 -37.30 17.89
C THR A 270 22.03 -38.38 17.28
N GLN A 271 21.77 -38.79 16.03
CA GLN A 271 22.45 -39.89 15.34
C GLN A 271 23.08 -39.48 14.02
N ALA A 272 22.68 -38.33 13.48
CA ALA A 272 23.15 -37.77 12.22
C ALA A 272 24.68 -37.63 12.22
N ARG A 273 25.33 -37.80 11.07
CA ARG A 273 26.79 -37.66 10.93
C ARG A 273 27.16 -36.87 9.71
#